data_AF-A0A9X7BLA1-F1
#
_entry.id   AF-A0A9X7BLA1-F1
#
_cell.length_a   1.000
_cell.length_b   1.000
_cell.length_c   1.000
_cell.angle_alpha   90.00
_cell.angle_beta   90.00
_cell.angle_gamma   90.00
#
_symmetry.space_group_name_H-M   'P 1'
#
loop_
_entity.id
_entity.type
_entity.pdbx_description
1 polymer ?
#
loop_
_entity_poly.entity_id
_entity_poly.type
_entity_poly.pdbx_seq_one_letter_code
_entity_poly.pdbx_strand_id
1 'polypeptide(L)' 'MRDIITSLFLLVIYSIRYLFSTGENRKKAKADLKEFWTDTDGQVLLGAAMGLAVIIFGYLLMTQINF' A
#
# COMPACT_ATOMS: atom_id res chain seq x y z
N MET A 1 -2.89 -9.72 14.26
CA MET A 1 -2.00 -8.57 14.54
C MET A 1 -0.60 -8.76 13.96
N ARG A 2 0.09 -9.88 14.22
CA ARG A 2 1.38 -10.17 13.57
C ARG A 2 1.27 -10.28 12.05
N ASP A 3 0.24 -10.96 11.54
CA ASP A 3 0.03 -11.13 10.09
C ASP A 3 -0.18 -9.81 9.36
N ILE A 4 -0.88 -8.84 9.96
CA ILE A 4 -1.08 -7.51 9.39
C ILE A 4 0.25 -6.76 9.26
N ILE A 5 1.11 -6.84 10.28
CA ILE A 5 2.44 -6.23 10.26
C ILE A 5 3.32 -6.91 9.20
N THR A 6 3.28 -8.24 9.11
CA THR A 6 4.03 -9.00 8.11
C THR A 6 3.58 -8.68 6.68
N SER A 7 2.27 -8.58 6.45
CA SER A 7 1.70 -8.18 5.15
C SER A 7 2.06 -6.74 4.76
N LEU A 8 2.13 -5.82 5.74
CA LEU A 8 2.60 -4.45 5.49
C LEU A 8 4.09 -4.43 5.10
N PHE A 9 4.93 -5.20 5.79
CA PHE A 9 6.35 -5.32 5.45
C PHE A 9 6.56 -5.94 4.06
N LEU A 10 5.77 -6.96 3.70
CA LEU A 10 5.80 -7.55 2.36
C LEU A 10 5.40 -6.52 1.30
N LEU A 11 4.33 -5.76 1.51
CA LEU A 11 3.89 -4.71 0.58
C LEU A 11 5.00 -3.68 0.32
N VAL A 12 5.71 -3.25 1.37
CA VAL A 12 6.83 -2.31 1.27
C VAL A 12 7.99 -2.93 0.49
N ILE A 13 8.39 -4.17 0.81
CA ILE A 13 9.48 -4.88 0.13
C ILE A 13 9.16 -5.06 -1.36
N TYR A 14 7.95 -5.51 -1.68
CA TYR A 14 7.49 -5.70 -3.06
C TYR A 14 7.43 -4.37 -3.82
N SER A 15 6.98 -3.30 -3.17
CA SER A 15 6.92 -1.95 -3.78
C SER A 15 8.32 -1.40 -4.06
N ILE A 16 9.28 -1.56 -3.13
CA ILE A 16 10.67 -1.16 -3.34
C ILE A 16 11.30 -1.99 -4.47
N ARG A 17 11.11 -3.32 -4.47
CA ARG A 17 11.58 -4.17 -5.58
C ARG A 17 10.96 -3.75 -6.90
N TYR A 18 9.67 -3.43 -6.93
CA TYR A 18 8.97 -2.98 -8.13
C TYR A 18 9.52 -1.64 -8.65
N LEU A 19 9.83 -0.69 -7.75
CA LEU A 19 10.40 0.62 -8.08
C LEU A 19 11.83 0.52 -8.62
N PHE A 20 12.65 -0.37 -8.05
CA PHE A 20 14.06 -0.56 -8.45
C PHE A 20 14.27 -1.61 -9.55
N SER A 21 13.22 -2.31 -9.96
CA SER A 21 13.28 -3.35 -10.99
C SER A 21 13.04 -2.79 -12.40
N THR A 22 13.99 -2.93 -13.31
CA THR A 22 13.89 -2.54 -14.73
C THR A 22 13.53 -3.70 -15.67
N GLY A 23 12.77 -3.40 -16.72
CA GLY A 23 12.49 -4.28 -17.87
C GLY A 23 11.54 -5.44 -17.61
N GLU A 24 12.08 -6.59 -17.19
CA GLU A 24 11.37 -7.88 -17.15
C GLU A 24 10.82 -8.22 -15.76
N ASN A 25 11.62 -7.97 -14.73
CA ASN A 25 11.23 -8.16 -13.32
C ASN A 25 10.10 -7.21 -12.88
N ARG A 26 9.93 -6.08 -13.59
CA ARG A 26 8.86 -5.10 -13.32
C ARG A 26 7.49 -5.65 -13.67
N LYS A 27 7.38 -6.47 -14.73
CA LYS A 27 6.12 -7.14 -15.09
C LYS A 27 5.74 -8.20 -14.08
N LYS A 28 6.73 -8.96 -13.59
CA LYS A 28 6.53 -9.99 -12.57
C LYS A 28 6.14 -9.39 -11.21
N ALA A 29 6.82 -8.33 -10.79
CA ALA A 29 6.46 -7.59 -9.58
C ALA A 29 5.09 -6.89 -9.71
N LYS A 30 4.68 -6.46 -10.91
CA LYS A 30 3.32 -5.94 -11.16
C LYS A 30 2.26 -7.03 -11.07
N ALA A 31 2.57 -8.25 -11.51
CA ALA A 31 1.67 -9.40 -11.42
C ALA A 31 1.49 -9.84 -9.96
N ASP A 32 2.58 -9.97 -9.21
CA ASP A 32 2.54 -10.25 -7.75
C ASP A 32 1.75 -9.17 -7.00
N LEU A 33 1.98 -7.88 -7.31
CA LEU A 33 1.20 -6.80 -6.68
C LEU A 33 -0.29 -6.88 -7.03
N LYS A 34 -0.62 -7.29 -8.27
CA LYS A 34 -2.00 -7.42 -8.72
C LYS A 34 -2.68 -8.60 -8.04
N GLU A 35 -1.98 -9.72 -7.87
CA GLU A 35 -2.47 -10.88 -7.14
C GLU A 35 -2.68 -10.53 -5.67
N PHE A 36 -1.70 -9.85 -5.05
CA PHE A 36 -1.83 -9.31 -3.70
C PHE A 36 -3.02 -8.33 -3.58
N TRP A 37 -3.25 -7.46 -4.56
CA TRP A 37 -4.42 -6.57 -4.58
C TRP A 37 -5.77 -7.29 -4.74
N THR A 38 -5.77 -8.45 -5.38
CA THR A 38 -7.00 -9.23 -5.63
C THR A 38 -7.29 -10.19 -4.49
N ASP A 39 -6.27 -10.51 -3.70
CA ASP A 39 -6.40 -11.31 -2.50
C ASP A 39 -7.13 -10.56 -1.37
N THR A 40 -7.87 -11.31 -0.55
CA THR A 40 -8.72 -10.76 0.51
C THR A 40 -7.89 -9.99 1.54
N ASP A 41 -6.69 -10.47 1.87
CA ASP A 41 -5.81 -9.79 2.82
C ASP A 41 -5.25 -8.48 2.27
N GLY A 42 -4.93 -8.43 0.96
CA GLY A 42 -4.45 -7.20 0.34
C GLY A 42 -5.56 -6.17 0.13
N GLN A 43 -6.81 -6.60 -0.10
CA GLN A 43 -7.98 -5.70 -0.10
C GLN A 43 -8.23 -5.08 1.27
N VAL A 44 -8.15 -5.87 2.34
CA VAL A 44 -8.30 -5.37 3.72
C VAL A 44 -7.18 -4.39 4.05
N LEU A 45 -5.94 -4.69 3.65
CA LEU A 45 -4.79 -3.82 3.87
C LEU A 45 -4.90 -2.50 3.07
N LEU A 46 -5.34 -2.57 1.82
CA LEU A 46 -5.62 -1.39 0.98
C LEU A 46 -6.74 -0.53 1.56
N GLY A 47 -7.84 -1.15 1.99
CA GLY A 47 -8.96 -0.46 2.62
C GLY A 47 -8.53 0.27 3.90
N ALA A 48 -7.72 -0.39 4.73
CA ALA A 48 -7.15 0.22 5.94
C ALA A 48 -6.20 1.38 5.61
N ALA A 49 -5.32 1.21 4.60
CA ALA A 49 -4.40 2.25 4.17
C ALA A 49 -5.12 3.47 3.57
N MET A 50 -6.17 3.26 2.76
CA MET A 50 -7.01 4.32 2.22
C MET A 50 -7.78 5.05 3.32
N GLY A 51 -8.34 4.32 4.29
CA GLY A 51 -9.01 4.92 5.44
C GLY A 51 -8.09 5.83 6.25
N LEU A 52 -6.86 5.36 6.54
CA LEU A 52 -5.84 6.17 7.21
C LEU A 52 -5.42 7.39 6.39
N ALA A 53 -5.24 7.24 5.08
CA ALA A 53 -4.89 8.34 4.19
C ALA A 53 -5.98 9.43 4.17
N VAL A 54 -7.27 9.05 4.16
CA VAL A 54 -8.38 10.00 4.23
C VAL A 54 -8.41 10.74 5.57
N ILE A 55 -8.15 10.05 6.68
CA ILE A 55 -8.10 10.68 8.02
C ILE A 55 -6.95 11.68 8.10
N ILE A 56 -5.75 11.30 7.66
CA ILE A 56 -4.56 12.17 7.67
C ILE A 56 -4.77 13.36 6.75
N PHE A 57 -5.30 13.12 5.54
CA PHE A 57 -5.58 14.19 4.57
C PHE A 57 -6.67 15.13 5.07
N GLY A 58 -7.74 14.62 5.67
CA GLY A 58 -8.80 15.41 6.29
C GLY A 58 -8.28 16.26 7.44
N TYR A 59 -7.43 15.71 8.31
CA TYR A 59 -6.79 16.44 9.39
C TYR A 59 -5.85 17.55 8.88
N LEU A 60 -5.02 17.24 7.87
CA LEU A 60 -4.16 18.23 7.22
C LEU A 60 -4.98 19.35 6.58
N LEU A 61 -6.06 19.02 5.88
CA LEU A 61 -6.94 19.99 5.22
C LEU A 61 -7.68 20.86 6.24
N MET A 62 -8.18 20.29 7.34
CA MET A 62 -8.74 21.07 8.46
C MET A 62 -7.71 22.02 9.08
N THR A 63 -6.47 21.55 9.23
CA THR A 63 -5.37 22.34 9.80
C THR A 63 -4.97 23.51 8.88
N GLN A 64 -5.06 23.33 7.56
CA GLN A 64 -4.78 24.39 6.57
C GLN A 64 -5.91 25.43 6.45
N ILE A 65 -7.17 25.06 6.72
CA ILE A 65 -8.32 25.99 6.66
C ILE A 65 -8.47 26.83 7.94
N ASN A 66 -7.94 26.35 9.07
CA ASN A 66 -7.97 27.04 10.36
C ASN A 66 -6.82 28.04 10.59
N PHE A 67 -6.08 28.41 9.53
CA PHE A 67 -4.97 29.38 9.56
C PHE A 67 -5.29 30.58 8.66
#